data_AF-A0A7C2EFM3-F1
#
_entry.id   AF-A0A7C2EFM3-F1
#
_cell.length_a   1.000
_cell.length_b   1.000
_cell.length_c   1.000
_cell.angle_alpha   90.00
_cell.angle_beta   90.00
_cell.angle_gamma   90.00
#
_symmetry.space_group_name_H-M   'P 1'
#
loop_
_entity.id
_entity.type
_entity.pdbx_description
1 polymer ?
#
loop_
_entity_poly.entity_id
_entity_poly.type
_entity_poly.pdbx_seq_one_letter_code
_entity_poly.pdbx_strand_id
1 'polypeptide(L)'
;MGGNFAAKAAGLRRPVARLLLALLAAGGAAAGALAWGIMDFLYDPEYFRAGVKPRPSRDTAPGEAEVEPREVRADGGGKTATFRFRCGPGGISEGGGIKIGLCRVVDFGPRGRRAVFVRGHGWGNWQNRHPRMVNYYSCGLNTSGRARLEVVPQGYFPWRGALRFLGRETLRRLGVKLDPLDALYLYMEQRKIRIRVRDGRLQEGDEIVVTLGDTGRGGKGWSSPAHPSRVELAVEVDEKAMGEYRLIARHPVLEAVGGEAVSLQAVLSSLPSGGEGRLLLRAVDSKGDLDINFAGEVELYPTPGLVVPDRVRLETGNRGVLQVACRAEAPGIHRVRIAADGLSGISNPALVRERFQLFWGDIHTHSVLCDGCLEPGEFYALAREVLGLDFAAITTHDTMQLFEPSGREEEWELLRELRDRFNQPGRFVALLGYEWSSHKHGHRGVYFAPEEPHPRMYAWVDPESDTPAKLEAKLKSHHALVVPHHTAWRRVFMTPFNWLKFLRMRLPEPYTW
;
A
#
# COMPACT_ATOMS: atom_id res chain seq x y z
N MET A 1 5.24 30.34 -16.09
CA MET A 1 3.86 30.88 -15.98
C MET A 1 3.76 31.94 -14.86
N GLY A 2 4.46 33.07 -14.95
CA GLY A 2 4.26 34.18 -14.01
C GLY A 2 2.87 34.84 -14.11
N GLY A 3 2.22 34.70 -15.27
CA GLY A 3 0.90 35.32 -15.55
C GLY A 3 -0.33 34.60 -14.99
N ASN A 4 -0.21 33.35 -14.53
CA ASN A 4 -1.38 32.57 -14.09
C ASN A 4 -1.66 32.65 -12.58
N PHE A 5 -0.75 33.22 -11.79
CA PHE A 5 -0.92 33.39 -10.35
C PHE A 5 -1.68 34.69 -10.02
N ALA A 6 -1.38 35.79 -10.72
CA ALA A 6 -2.12 37.04 -10.59
C ALA A 6 -3.59 36.89 -11.07
N ALA A 7 -3.84 36.09 -12.11
CA ALA A 7 -5.19 35.81 -12.60
C ALA A 7 -6.04 34.94 -11.65
N LYS A 8 -5.42 34.00 -10.90
CA LYS A 8 -6.12 33.21 -9.87
C LYS A 8 -6.38 34.01 -8.58
N ALA A 9 -5.47 34.90 -8.19
CA ALA A 9 -5.69 35.82 -7.07
C ALA A 9 -6.72 36.93 -7.40
N ALA A 10 -6.79 37.39 -8.65
CA ALA A 10 -7.78 38.34 -9.13
C ALA A 10 -9.23 37.80 -9.11
N GLY A 11 -9.39 36.48 -8.94
CA GLY A 11 -10.67 35.79 -8.76
C GLY A 11 -11.15 35.63 -7.31
N LEU A 12 -10.47 36.22 -6.31
CA LEU A 12 -11.05 36.30 -4.96
C LEU A 12 -12.34 37.13 -5.04
N ARG A 13 -13.50 36.47 -5.04
CA ARG A 13 -14.81 37.15 -5.00
C ARG A 13 -14.76 38.22 -3.90
N ARG A 14 -15.16 39.46 -4.19
CA ARG A 14 -15.35 40.57 -3.22
C ARG A 14 -15.76 40.16 -1.79
N PRO A 15 -16.66 39.18 -1.56
CA PRO A 15 -16.96 38.63 -0.23
C PRO A 15 -15.75 38.05 0.54
N VAL A 16 -14.81 37.35 -0.09
CA VAL A 16 -13.64 36.75 0.59
C VAL A 16 -12.69 37.84 1.11
N ALA A 17 -12.44 38.88 0.29
CA ALA A 17 -11.63 40.02 0.69
C ALA A 17 -12.27 40.82 1.84
N ARG A 18 -13.60 41.04 1.77
CA ARG A 18 -14.36 41.70 2.86
C ARG A 18 -14.33 40.90 4.16
N LEU A 19 -14.41 39.58 4.09
CA LEU A 19 -14.32 38.72 5.26
C LEU A 19 -12.93 38.78 5.90
N LEU A 20 -11.86 38.69 5.11
CA LEU A 20 -10.49 38.79 5.61
C LEU A 20 -10.26 40.13 6.32
N LEU A 21 -10.71 41.23 5.72
CA LEU A 21 -10.67 42.56 6.34
C LEU A 21 -11.47 42.61 7.64
N ALA A 22 -12.68 42.04 7.67
CA ALA A 22 -13.51 42.00 8.87
C ALA A 22 -12.90 41.14 10.00
N LEU A 23 -12.32 39.99 9.66
CA LEU A 23 -11.64 39.10 10.62
C LEU A 23 -10.37 39.75 11.19
N LEU A 24 -9.59 40.44 10.36
CA LEU A 24 -8.42 41.19 10.80
C LEU A 24 -8.82 42.39 11.68
N ALA A 25 -9.93 43.07 11.35
CA ALA A 25 -10.45 44.20 12.13
C ALA A 25 -11.07 43.76 13.48
N ALA A 26 -11.60 42.54 13.58
CA ALA A 26 -12.19 42.02 14.82
C ALA A 26 -11.15 41.77 15.93
N GLY A 27 -9.85 41.75 15.62
CA GLY A 27 -8.75 41.81 16.60
C GLY A 27 -8.59 40.62 17.56
N GLY A 28 -9.44 39.59 17.49
CA GLY A 28 -9.42 38.42 18.38
C GLY A 28 -8.59 37.25 17.86
N ALA A 29 -7.99 36.46 18.77
CA ALA A 29 -7.14 35.32 18.43
C ALA A 29 -7.81 34.30 17.50
N ALA A 30 -9.11 34.03 17.70
CA ALA A 30 -9.88 33.13 16.83
C ALA A 30 -10.08 33.69 15.41
N ALA A 31 -10.34 35.00 15.29
CA ALA A 31 -10.52 35.67 14.00
C ALA A 31 -9.19 35.74 13.23
N GLY A 32 -8.08 36.03 13.94
CA GLY A 32 -6.73 35.97 13.38
C GLY A 32 -6.36 34.57 12.89
N ALA A 33 -6.65 33.52 13.67
CA ALA A 33 -6.38 32.14 13.27
C ALA A 33 -7.18 31.70 12.03
N LEU A 34 -8.45 32.12 11.92
CA LEU A 34 -9.28 31.84 10.74
C LEU A 34 -8.80 32.61 9.51
N ALA A 35 -8.50 33.91 9.64
CA ALA A 35 -7.96 34.71 8.54
C ALA A 35 -6.64 34.12 8.04
N TRP A 36 -5.77 33.73 8.98
CA TRP A 36 -4.53 33.05 8.68
C TRP A 36 -4.76 31.71 7.97
N GLY A 37 -5.71 30.88 8.42
CA GLY A 37 -6.05 29.61 7.76
C GLY A 37 -6.57 29.77 6.33
N ILE A 38 -7.36 30.81 6.07
CA ILE A 38 -7.82 31.18 4.72
C ILE A 38 -6.63 31.60 3.85
N MET A 39 -5.77 32.49 4.35
CA MET A 39 -4.59 32.96 3.61
C MET A 39 -3.59 31.83 3.36
N ASP A 40 -3.28 31.02 4.36
CA ASP A 40 -2.33 29.91 4.22
C ASP A 40 -2.86 28.82 3.26
N PHE A 41 -4.18 28.60 3.17
CA PHE A 41 -4.78 27.79 2.11
C PHE A 41 -4.64 28.45 0.73
N LEU A 42 -4.82 29.77 0.66
CA LEU A 42 -4.80 30.54 -0.59
C LEU A 42 -3.39 30.83 -1.15
N TYR A 43 -2.34 30.60 -0.38
CA TYR A 43 -0.95 30.91 -0.77
C TYR A 43 -0.07 29.67 -0.93
N ASP A 44 -0.57 28.47 -0.63
CA ASP A 44 0.17 27.22 -0.79
C ASP A 44 -0.19 26.53 -2.12
N PRO A 45 0.56 26.74 -3.22
CA PRO A 45 0.28 26.15 -4.53
C PRO A 45 0.16 24.62 -4.53
N GLU A 46 0.80 23.93 -3.59
CA GLU A 46 0.70 22.47 -3.49
C GLU A 46 -0.67 22.04 -2.92
N TYR A 47 -1.29 22.86 -2.07
CA TYR A 47 -2.59 22.57 -1.44
C TYR A 47 -3.80 22.92 -2.32
N PHE A 48 -3.59 23.73 -3.37
CA PHE A 48 -4.59 24.00 -4.40
C PHE A 48 -4.75 22.89 -5.42
N ARG A 49 -3.81 21.94 -5.47
CA ARG A 49 -4.02 20.73 -6.24
C ARG A 49 -5.08 19.97 -5.50
N ALA A 50 -6.15 19.58 -6.20
CA ALA A 50 -7.11 18.62 -5.68
C ALA A 50 -6.27 17.50 -5.06
N GLY A 51 -6.28 17.39 -3.73
CA GLY A 51 -5.42 16.45 -2.99
C GLY A 51 -5.92 15.04 -3.19
N VAL A 52 -6.29 14.70 -4.41
CA VAL A 52 -6.90 13.50 -4.91
C VAL A 52 -5.76 12.63 -5.39
N LYS A 53 -5.80 11.35 -5.03
CA LYS A 53 -4.83 10.36 -5.51
C LYS A 53 -4.70 10.48 -7.05
N PRO A 54 -3.47 10.60 -7.60
CA PRO A 54 -3.24 10.91 -9.00
C PRO A 54 -3.75 9.79 -9.91
N ARG A 55 -3.90 10.11 -11.20
CA ARG A 55 -4.07 9.07 -12.23
C ARG A 55 -2.72 8.38 -12.48
N PRO A 56 -2.71 7.11 -12.91
CA PRO A 56 -1.50 6.49 -13.43
C PRO A 56 -0.90 7.33 -14.57
N SER A 57 0.43 7.39 -14.63
CA SER A 57 1.15 8.16 -15.65
C SER A 57 2.33 7.39 -16.22
N ARG A 58 2.58 7.58 -17.51
CA ARG A 58 3.78 7.09 -18.20
C ARG A 58 4.91 8.10 -18.20
N ASP A 59 4.60 9.35 -17.88
CA ASP A 59 5.57 10.44 -17.93
C ASP A 59 6.48 10.36 -16.72
N THR A 60 7.77 10.14 -16.99
CA THR A 60 8.79 10.03 -15.94
C THR A 60 9.73 11.22 -15.94
N ALA A 61 10.16 11.64 -14.76
CA ALA A 61 11.26 12.58 -14.60
C ALA A 61 12.62 11.90 -14.82
N PRO A 62 13.63 12.65 -15.29
CA PRO A 62 15.00 12.19 -15.38
C PRO A 62 15.62 12.05 -13.98
N GLY A 63 16.51 11.06 -13.84
CA GLY A 63 17.23 10.79 -12.60
C GLY A 63 17.14 9.34 -12.19
N GLU A 64 18.07 8.94 -11.33
CA GLU A 64 18.21 7.58 -10.84
C GLU A 64 18.31 7.59 -9.32
N ALA A 65 17.80 6.55 -8.67
CA ALA A 65 17.89 6.44 -7.24
C ALA A 65 18.20 5.02 -6.79
N GLU A 66 18.95 4.93 -5.71
CA GLU A 66 19.34 3.69 -5.04
C GLU A 66 19.21 3.82 -3.53
N VAL A 67 19.12 2.67 -2.85
CA VAL A 67 19.18 2.59 -1.38
C VAL A 67 20.08 1.45 -0.98
N GLU A 68 20.90 1.66 0.05
CA GLU A 68 21.82 0.67 0.58
C GLU A 68 21.85 0.68 2.12
N PRO A 69 21.73 -0.48 2.79
CA PRO A 69 21.35 -1.76 2.21
C PRO A 69 19.89 -1.75 1.73
N ARG A 70 19.57 -2.58 0.72
CA ARG A 70 18.19 -2.78 0.23
C ARG A 70 17.37 -3.67 1.14
N GLU A 71 18.03 -4.62 1.81
CA GLU A 71 17.42 -5.59 2.71
C GLU A 71 17.93 -5.35 4.13
N VAL A 72 17.01 -5.32 5.08
CA VAL A 72 17.33 -5.27 6.51
C VAL A 72 16.54 -6.34 7.26
N ARG A 73 17.10 -6.87 8.34
CA ARG A 73 16.38 -7.83 9.18
C ARG A 73 15.16 -7.17 9.85
N ALA A 74 13.99 -7.78 9.68
CA ALA A 74 12.78 -7.42 10.43
C ALA A 74 13.03 -7.60 11.93
N ASP A 75 12.57 -6.64 12.73
CA ASP A 75 12.84 -6.52 14.17
C ASP A 75 14.34 -6.59 14.53
N GLY A 76 15.21 -6.25 13.58
CA GLY A 76 16.67 -6.26 13.77
C GLY A 76 17.20 -5.06 14.56
N GLY A 77 16.31 -4.28 15.19
CA GLY A 77 16.60 -3.05 15.91
C GLY A 77 16.91 -1.85 15.01
N GLY A 78 17.70 -0.93 15.54
CA GLY A 78 18.12 0.29 14.86
C GLY A 78 19.00 0.02 13.65
N LYS A 79 18.59 0.48 12.46
CA LYS A 79 19.37 0.37 11.22
C LYS A 79 19.61 1.75 10.60
N THR A 80 20.64 1.84 9.77
CA THR A 80 20.89 3.00 8.92
C THR A 80 20.90 2.52 7.48
N ALA A 81 20.23 3.27 6.60
CA ALA A 81 20.27 3.06 5.16
C ALA A 81 20.58 4.38 4.46
N THR A 82 21.38 4.34 3.42
CA THR A 82 21.73 5.48 2.59
C THR A 82 20.92 5.41 1.31
N PHE A 83 20.04 6.39 1.13
CA PHE A 83 19.37 6.64 -0.14
C PHE A 83 20.17 7.67 -0.93
N ARG A 84 20.41 7.41 -2.22
CA ARG A 84 21.05 8.36 -3.13
C ARG A 84 20.13 8.61 -4.30
N PHE A 85 19.91 9.88 -4.63
CA PHE A 85 19.28 10.31 -5.86
C PHE A 85 20.30 11.07 -6.70
N ARG A 86 20.55 10.59 -7.91
CA ARG A 86 21.43 11.22 -8.90
C ARG A 86 20.60 11.99 -9.92
N CYS A 87 20.89 13.29 -10.05
CA CYS A 87 20.21 14.17 -10.98
C CYS A 87 20.43 13.69 -12.42
N GLY A 88 19.35 13.51 -13.18
CA GLY A 88 19.43 13.15 -14.59
C GLY A 88 19.67 14.36 -15.51
N PRO A 89 19.55 14.14 -16.84
CA PRO A 89 19.75 15.18 -17.83
C PRO A 89 18.94 16.44 -17.57
N GLY A 90 19.58 17.60 -17.67
CA GLY A 90 18.98 18.91 -17.40
C GLY A 90 19.07 19.37 -15.94
N GLY A 91 19.32 18.46 -14.98
CA GLY A 91 19.43 18.79 -13.56
C GLY A 91 18.13 19.33 -12.94
N ILE A 92 18.25 20.03 -11.81
CA ILE A 92 17.10 20.60 -11.08
C ILE A 92 17.34 22.09 -10.84
N SER A 93 16.41 22.91 -11.31
CA SER A 93 16.46 24.37 -11.21
C SER A 93 16.24 24.87 -9.78
N GLU A 94 16.65 26.11 -9.51
CA GLU A 94 16.31 26.81 -8.27
C GLU A 94 14.79 26.80 -8.05
N GLY A 95 14.34 26.50 -6.84
CA GLY A 95 12.93 26.33 -6.49
C GLY A 95 12.34 24.95 -6.83
N GLY A 96 13.01 24.17 -7.69
CA GLY A 96 12.68 22.77 -7.96
C GLY A 96 13.10 21.85 -6.83
N GLY A 97 12.90 20.54 -6.98
CA GLY A 97 13.29 19.61 -5.93
C GLY A 97 12.81 18.18 -6.13
N ILE A 98 12.99 17.38 -5.09
CA ILE A 98 12.52 16.00 -5.02
C ILE A 98 11.61 15.75 -3.81
N LYS A 99 10.70 14.79 -3.98
CA LYS A 99 9.92 14.17 -2.91
C LYS A 99 10.24 12.70 -2.83
N ILE A 100 10.45 12.20 -1.62
CA ILE A 100 10.70 10.78 -1.36
C ILE A 100 9.61 10.27 -0.41
N GLY A 101 8.89 9.22 -0.79
CA GLY A 101 7.83 8.64 0.02
C GLY A 101 7.90 7.12 0.05
N LEU A 102 7.54 6.54 1.21
CA LEU A 102 7.30 5.10 1.32
C LEU A 102 5.92 4.78 0.74
N CYS A 103 5.91 3.94 -0.29
CA CYS A 103 4.70 3.59 -0.99
C CYS A 103 4.82 2.21 -1.60
N ARG A 104 3.76 1.82 -2.31
CA ARG A 104 3.83 0.82 -3.37
C ARG A 104 3.68 1.50 -4.71
N VAL A 105 4.55 1.19 -5.65
CA VAL A 105 4.42 1.67 -7.02
C VAL A 105 3.64 0.64 -7.82
N VAL A 106 2.38 0.95 -8.10
CA VAL A 106 1.47 0.05 -8.82
C VAL A 106 1.55 0.32 -10.32
N ASP A 107 1.66 -0.74 -11.11
CA ASP A 107 1.71 -0.70 -12.57
C ASP A 107 0.33 -0.99 -13.16
N PHE A 108 -0.24 -0.02 -13.89
CA PHE A 108 -1.53 -0.12 -14.57
C PHE A 108 -1.37 -0.44 -16.06
N GLY A 109 -0.24 -1.04 -16.43
CA GLY A 109 0.08 -1.45 -17.79
C GLY A 109 0.15 -0.25 -18.74
N PRO A 110 -0.61 -0.23 -19.85
CA PRO A 110 -0.60 0.89 -20.81
C PRO A 110 -0.97 2.25 -20.22
N ARG A 111 -1.64 2.28 -19.06
CA ARG A 111 -2.04 3.51 -18.36
C ARG A 111 -0.87 4.13 -17.57
N GLY A 112 0.21 3.39 -17.37
CA GLY A 112 1.40 3.84 -16.64
C GLY A 112 1.36 3.47 -15.16
N ARG A 113 2.19 4.16 -14.36
CA ARG A 113 2.42 3.81 -12.96
C ARG A 113 1.89 4.87 -12.02
N ARG A 114 1.63 4.45 -10.78
CA ARG A 114 1.22 5.33 -9.70
C ARG A 114 1.85 4.91 -8.39
N ALA A 115 2.47 5.88 -7.71
CA ALA A 115 2.85 5.71 -6.31
C ALA A 115 1.58 5.74 -5.44
N VAL A 116 1.36 4.67 -4.68
CA VAL A 116 0.24 4.54 -3.75
C VAL A 116 0.78 4.35 -2.35
N PHE A 117 0.57 5.36 -1.52
CA PHE A 117 1.07 5.36 -0.15
C PHE A 117 0.47 4.23 0.68
N VAL A 118 1.30 3.68 1.55
CA VAL A 118 0.88 2.66 2.50
C VAL A 118 0.84 3.27 3.89
N ARG A 119 -0.34 3.31 4.51
CA ARG A 119 -0.48 3.87 5.86
C ARG A 119 0.26 3.05 6.92
N GLY A 120 0.20 1.73 6.79
CA GLY A 120 0.72 0.76 7.76
C GLY A 120 2.00 0.06 7.32
N HIS A 121 2.93 0.75 6.64
CA HIS A 121 4.10 0.11 6.04
C HIS A 121 5.10 -0.53 7.03
N GLY A 122 4.93 -0.34 8.34
CA GLY A 122 5.80 -0.93 9.38
C GLY A 122 7.11 -0.16 9.63
N TRP A 123 7.61 0.57 8.64
CA TRP A 123 8.84 1.36 8.73
C TRP A 123 8.76 2.67 9.55
N GLY A 124 7.74 2.85 10.39
CA GLY A 124 7.61 4.01 11.29
C GLY A 124 7.54 5.39 10.60
N ASN A 125 7.39 6.45 11.40
CA ASN A 125 7.36 7.82 10.85
C ASN A 125 8.78 8.38 10.77
N TRP A 126 9.16 8.90 9.62
CA TRP A 126 10.40 9.64 9.43
C TRP A 126 10.34 11.02 10.08
N GLN A 127 11.50 11.54 10.50
CA GLN A 127 11.62 12.88 11.06
C GLN A 127 13.05 13.44 10.92
N ASN A 128 13.19 14.76 10.86
CA ASN A 128 14.50 15.44 10.77
C ASN A 128 14.70 16.54 11.83
N ARG A 129 13.96 16.48 12.95
CA ARG A 129 13.99 17.51 14.00
C ARG A 129 14.77 17.11 15.24
N HIS A 130 14.76 15.82 15.57
CA HIS A 130 15.29 15.30 16.82
C HIS A 130 16.34 14.22 16.54
N PRO A 131 17.63 14.59 16.39
CA PRO A 131 18.68 13.66 15.97
C PRO A 131 18.94 12.46 16.89
N ARG A 132 18.48 12.53 18.14
CA ARG A 132 18.62 11.44 19.13
C ARG A 132 17.42 10.49 19.14
N MET A 133 16.34 10.82 18.44
CA MET A 133 15.14 9.98 18.35
C MET A 133 15.24 8.99 17.21
N VAL A 134 14.50 7.88 17.31
CA VAL A 134 14.42 6.89 16.23
C VAL A 134 13.90 7.49 14.93
N ASN A 135 14.26 6.87 13.81
CA ASN A 135 13.82 7.26 12.46
C ASN A 135 14.21 8.69 12.08
N TYR A 136 15.25 9.23 12.74
CA TYR A 136 15.90 10.46 12.31
C TYR A 136 16.51 10.25 10.92
N TYR A 137 16.34 11.21 10.03
CA TYR A 137 17.11 11.26 8.79
C TYR A 137 17.84 12.60 8.64
N SER A 138 18.97 12.53 7.96
CA SER A 138 19.74 13.69 7.54
C SER A 138 19.88 13.71 6.02
N CYS A 139 20.10 14.89 5.45
CA CYS A 139 20.33 15.04 4.02
C CYS A 139 21.67 15.75 3.80
N GLY A 140 22.42 15.24 2.83
CA GLY A 140 23.63 15.83 2.28
C GLY A 140 23.50 16.07 0.78
N LEU A 141 24.46 16.81 0.23
CA LEU A 141 24.54 17.12 -1.19
C LEU A 141 25.98 16.89 -1.67
N ASN A 142 26.15 16.06 -2.69
CA ASN A 142 27.38 15.96 -3.44
C ASN A 142 27.20 16.75 -4.75
N THR A 143 27.81 17.92 -4.83
CA THR A 143 27.76 18.77 -6.03
C THR A 143 29.13 19.41 -6.23
N SER A 144 29.54 19.61 -7.49
CA SER A 144 30.68 20.47 -7.82
C SER A 144 30.27 21.96 -7.93
N GLY A 145 28.96 22.24 -7.89
CA GLY A 145 28.38 23.57 -7.96
C GLY A 145 28.23 24.28 -6.61
N ARG A 146 27.46 25.38 -6.62
CA ARG A 146 27.13 26.18 -5.43
C ARG A 146 25.72 25.95 -4.92
N ALA A 147 25.07 24.88 -5.37
CA ALA A 147 23.69 24.59 -5.02
C ALA A 147 23.54 24.38 -3.51
N ARG A 148 22.42 24.86 -2.96
CA ARG A 148 22.06 24.63 -1.54
C ARG A 148 20.68 24.03 -1.46
N LEU A 149 20.53 23.02 -0.60
CA LEU A 149 19.26 22.35 -0.37
C LEU A 149 18.52 22.96 0.82
N GLU A 150 17.21 23.04 0.71
CA GLU A 150 16.29 23.22 1.83
C GLU A 150 15.53 21.91 2.06
N VAL A 151 15.67 21.34 3.27
CA VAL A 151 14.92 20.15 3.67
C VAL A 151 13.74 20.60 4.53
N VAL A 152 12.52 20.34 4.06
CA VAL A 152 11.32 20.76 4.78
C VAL A 152 11.20 19.97 6.09
N PRO A 153 11.00 20.63 7.25
CA PRO A 153 10.88 19.94 8.53
C PRO A 153 9.67 19.00 8.59
N GLN A 154 9.91 17.71 8.83
CA GLN A 154 8.86 16.72 9.08
C GLN A 154 8.43 16.72 10.55
N GLY A 155 7.12 16.59 10.81
CA GLY A 155 6.59 16.55 12.17
C GLY A 155 5.18 17.15 12.29
N TYR A 156 4.42 16.62 13.24
CA TYR A 156 2.97 16.74 13.41
C TYR A 156 2.44 18.18 13.23
N PHE A 157 1.53 18.31 12.26
CA PHE A 157 0.95 19.55 11.73
C PHE A 157 -0.55 19.71 12.07
N PRO A 158 -1.10 19.16 13.18
CA PRO A 158 -2.56 19.07 13.32
C PRO A 158 -3.19 20.45 13.39
N TRP A 159 -2.55 21.43 14.05
CA TRP A 159 -3.10 22.77 14.20
C TRP A 159 -3.11 23.55 12.89
N ARG A 160 -1.97 23.61 12.19
CA ARG A 160 -1.86 24.30 10.90
C ARG A 160 -2.76 23.66 9.84
N GLY A 161 -2.79 22.33 9.77
CA GLY A 161 -3.70 21.59 8.90
C GLY A 161 -5.17 21.85 9.22
N ALA A 162 -5.55 21.79 10.50
CA ALA A 162 -6.93 22.07 10.94
C ALA A 162 -7.37 23.50 10.60
N LEU A 163 -6.51 24.51 10.81
CA LEU A 163 -6.79 25.89 10.43
C LEU A 163 -6.96 26.04 8.91
N ARG A 164 -6.16 25.34 8.09
CA ARG A 164 -6.35 25.30 6.63
C ARG A 164 -7.67 24.65 6.23
N PHE A 165 -8.03 23.50 6.83
CA PHE A 165 -9.31 22.85 6.57
C PHE A 165 -10.49 23.75 6.94
N LEU A 166 -10.40 24.45 8.08
CA LEU A 166 -11.40 25.42 8.51
C LEU A 166 -11.51 26.60 7.53
N GLY A 167 -10.36 27.12 7.06
CA GLY A 167 -10.32 28.16 6.03
C GLY A 167 -10.96 27.69 4.72
N ARG A 168 -10.60 26.50 4.25
CA ARG A 168 -11.18 25.87 3.04
C ARG A 168 -12.68 25.68 3.15
N GLU A 169 -13.17 25.15 4.28
CA GLU A 169 -14.60 24.93 4.50
C GLU A 169 -15.37 26.25 4.57
N THR A 170 -14.75 27.30 5.15
CA THR A 170 -15.29 28.66 5.15
C THR A 170 -15.44 29.20 3.73
N LEU A 171 -14.41 29.06 2.89
CA LEU A 171 -14.47 29.43 1.47
C LEU A 171 -15.58 28.67 0.72
N ARG A 172 -15.73 27.36 0.98
CA ARG A 172 -16.79 26.52 0.38
C ARG A 172 -18.18 27.02 0.77
N ARG A 173 -18.41 27.32 2.05
CA ARG A 173 -19.69 27.87 2.56
C ARG A 173 -20.01 29.25 1.98
N LEU A 174 -18.99 30.02 1.59
CA LEU A 174 -19.12 31.30 0.89
C LEU A 174 -19.31 31.14 -0.63
N GLY A 175 -19.53 29.92 -1.11
CA GLY A 175 -19.84 29.63 -2.51
C GLY A 175 -18.62 29.66 -3.43
N VAL A 176 -17.39 29.60 -2.90
CA VAL A 176 -16.19 29.36 -3.70
C VAL A 176 -16.21 27.91 -4.17
N LYS A 177 -16.20 27.70 -5.48
CA LYS A 177 -16.05 26.36 -6.06
C LYS A 177 -14.63 25.88 -5.82
N LEU A 178 -14.50 24.80 -5.06
CA LEU A 178 -13.22 24.19 -4.72
C LEU A 178 -13.28 22.72 -5.13
N ASP A 179 -12.21 22.21 -5.70
CA ASP A 179 -12.11 20.80 -6.08
C ASP A 179 -12.23 19.89 -4.84
N PRO A 180 -12.78 18.67 -4.99
CA PRO A 180 -12.79 17.67 -3.93
C PRO A 180 -11.39 17.49 -3.34
N LEU A 181 -11.33 17.36 -2.01
CA LEU A 181 -10.08 17.18 -1.29
C LEU A 181 -10.10 15.81 -0.62
N ASP A 182 -9.14 14.97 -0.96
CA ASP A 182 -8.89 13.75 -0.22
C ASP A 182 -7.91 14.05 0.91
N ALA A 183 -8.50 14.17 2.11
CA ALA A 183 -7.79 14.60 3.31
C ALA A 183 -6.70 13.59 3.71
N LEU A 184 -6.91 12.30 3.44
CA LEU A 184 -5.92 11.28 3.75
C LEU A 184 -4.76 11.35 2.76
N TYR A 185 -5.03 11.44 1.47
CA TYR A 185 -3.96 11.55 0.48
C TYR A 185 -3.11 12.79 0.74
N LEU A 186 -3.74 13.92 1.05
CA LEU A 186 -3.05 15.15 1.46
C LEU A 186 -2.24 14.99 2.75
N TYR A 187 -2.75 14.23 3.72
CA TYR A 187 -2.00 13.87 4.92
C TYR A 187 -0.78 13.00 4.58
N MET A 188 -0.91 12.07 3.63
CA MET A 188 0.16 11.15 3.19
C MET A 188 1.24 11.86 2.35
N GLU A 189 0.85 12.56 1.27
CA GLU A 189 1.19 13.99 1.13
C GLU A 189 2.43 14.53 1.85
N GLN A 190 2.13 15.02 3.04
CA GLN A 190 3.02 15.77 3.91
C GLN A 190 4.05 14.88 4.61
N ARG A 191 3.89 13.55 4.56
CA ARG A 191 4.83 12.58 5.13
C ARG A 191 6.00 12.25 4.19
N LYS A 192 5.96 12.67 2.92
CA LYS A 192 7.13 12.58 2.05
C LYS A 192 8.28 13.45 2.57
N ILE A 193 9.51 12.99 2.44
CA ILE A 193 10.70 13.83 2.59
C ILE A 193 10.69 14.80 1.42
N ARG A 194 10.74 16.11 1.71
CA ARG A 194 10.72 17.17 0.69
C ARG A 194 12.04 17.91 0.75
N ILE A 195 12.74 17.92 -0.38
CA ILE A 195 14.05 18.55 -0.55
C ILE A 195 13.94 19.49 -1.74
N ARG A 196 14.19 20.77 -1.52
CA ARG A 196 14.14 21.81 -2.56
C ARG A 196 15.52 22.38 -2.81
N VAL A 197 15.78 22.81 -4.03
CA VAL A 197 16.96 23.62 -4.35
C VAL A 197 16.64 25.06 -3.96
N ARG A 198 17.29 25.55 -2.90
CA ARG A 198 17.06 26.89 -2.36
C ARG A 198 17.84 27.95 -3.14
N ASP A 199 19.12 27.70 -3.37
CA ASP A 199 20.02 28.63 -4.05
C ASP A 199 20.74 27.87 -5.19
N GLY A 200 20.83 28.46 -6.38
CA GLY A 200 21.55 27.88 -7.53
C GLY A 200 20.78 26.79 -8.26
N ARG A 201 21.48 25.86 -8.93
CA ARG A 201 20.87 24.68 -9.58
C ARG A 201 21.69 23.43 -9.33
N LEU A 202 21.02 22.29 -9.28
CA LEU A 202 21.68 20.99 -9.39
C LEU A 202 21.96 20.70 -10.86
N GLN A 203 23.17 20.22 -11.15
CA GLN A 203 23.60 19.78 -12.46
C GLN A 203 23.31 18.31 -12.66
N GLU A 204 23.33 17.86 -13.92
CA GLU A 204 23.32 16.43 -14.21
C GLU A 204 24.50 15.75 -13.50
N GLY A 205 24.23 14.62 -12.85
CA GLY A 205 25.21 13.86 -12.07
C GLY A 205 25.38 14.32 -10.61
N ASP A 206 24.87 15.48 -10.21
CA ASP A 206 24.85 15.88 -8.78
C ASP A 206 23.96 14.92 -7.97
N GLU A 207 24.35 14.66 -6.72
CA GLU A 207 23.66 13.68 -5.88
C GLU A 207 23.08 14.28 -4.60
N ILE A 208 21.80 14.00 -4.36
CA ILE A 208 21.17 14.21 -3.07
C ILE A 208 21.28 12.91 -2.28
N VAL A 209 21.93 12.96 -1.12
CA VAL A 209 22.15 11.80 -0.25
C VAL A 209 21.28 11.94 1.00
N VAL A 210 20.45 10.95 1.29
CA VAL A 210 19.61 10.91 2.49
C VAL A 210 20.03 9.73 3.35
N THR A 211 20.48 10.00 4.57
CA THR A 211 20.80 8.95 5.55
C THR A 211 19.56 8.70 6.39
N LEU A 212 18.88 7.59 6.12
CA LEU A 212 17.70 7.11 6.86
C LEU A 212 18.17 6.41 8.13
N GLY A 213 17.60 6.77 9.29
CA GLY A 213 18.07 6.23 10.57
C GLY A 213 19.47 6.71 10.92
N ASP A 214 19.77 7.99 10.70
CA ASP A 214 21.09 8.56 10.96
C ASP A 214 21.43 8.51 12.47
N THR A 215 22.55 7.84 12.78
CA THR A 215 23.07 7.64 14.14
C THR A 215 24.19 8.61 14.49
N GLY A 216 24.66 9.44 13.55
CA GLY A 216 25.83 10.31 13.71
C GLY A 216 25.73 11.36 14.81
N ARG A 217 24.54 11.58 15.37
CA ARG A 217 24.29 12.49 16.51
C ARG A 217 23.81 11.75 17.78
N GLY A 218 24.09 10.46 17.89
CA GLY A 218 23.77 9.62 19.04
C GLY A 218 22.35 9.05 19.04
N GLY A 219 21.67 9.03 17.89
CA GLY A 219 20.38 8.37 17.71
C GLY A 219 20.53 6.84 17.66
N LYS A 220 19.46 6.11 17.96
CA LYS A 220 19.43 4.64 17.89
C LYS A 220 19.26 4.10 16.47
N GLY A 221 19.07 4.95 15.47
CA GLY A 221 18.80 4.57 14.09
C GLY A 221 17.31 4.37 13.79
N TRP A 222 17.03 3.77 12.65
CA TRP A 222 15.69 3.48 12.15
C TRP A 222 15.14 2.20 12.77
N SER A 223 13.91 2.25 13.30
CA SER A 223 13.17 1.06 13.66
C SER A 223 12.73 0.29 12.42
N SER A 224 13.27 -0.90 12.22
CA SER A 224 12.77 -1.83 11.20
C SER A 224 11.33 -2.29 11.53
N PRO A 225 10.53 -2.69 10.52
CA PRO A 225 9.26 -3.39 10.70
C PRO A 225 9.38 -4.64 11.59
N ALA A 226 8.31 -5.02 12.28
CA ALA A 226 8.29 -6.20 13.16
C ALA A 226 8.29 -7.54 12.41
N HIS A 227 7.74 -7.53 11.19
CA HIS A 227 7.64 -8.64 10.25
C HIS A 227 8.11 -8.19 8.85
N PRO A 228 8.38 -9.11 7.92
CA PRO A 228 8.77 -8.77 6.57
C PRO A 228 7.82 -7.77 5.91
N SER A 229 8.39 -6.74 5.30
CA SER A 229 7.64 -5.65 4.70
C SER A 229 8.46 -5.02 3.59
N ARG A 230 7.91 -5.07 2.37
CA ARG A 230 8.51 -4.56 1.15
C ARG A 230 7.82 -3.28 0.72
N VAL A 231 8.62 -2.24 0.47
CA VAL A 231 8.16 -0.91 0.03
C VAL A 231 9.08 -0.33 -1.03
N GLU A 232 8.53 0.47 -1.92
CA GLU A 232 9.30 1.35 -2.79
C GLU A 232 9.52 2.70 -2.10
N LEU A 233 10.72 3.25 -2.31
CA LEU A 233 11.02 4.66 -2.05
C LEU A 233 10.69 5.43 -3.33
N ALA A 234 9.41 5.79 -3.51
CA ALA A 234 9.01 6.58 -4.67
C ALA A 234 9.68 7.95 -4.63
N VAL A 235 10.30 8.29 -5.75
CA VAL A 235 10.97 9.57 -5.96
C VAL A 235 10.20 10.32 -7.02
N GLU A 236 9.75 11.51 -6.65
CA GLU A 236 9.14 12.44 -7.58
C GLU A 236 10.03 13.66 -7.72
N VAL A 237 10.14 14.20 -8.93
CA VAL A 237 11.03 15.31 -9.26
C VAL A 237 10.23 16.43 -9.91
N ASP A 238 10.49 17.66 -9.48
CA ASP A 238 10.12 18.89 -10.16
C ASP A 238 11.42 19.57 -10.65
N GLU A 239 11.77 19.35 -11.91
CA GLU A 239 13.03 19.83 -12.49
C GLU A 239 13.03 21.36 -12.71
N LYS A 240 11.84 21.95 -12.85
CA LYS A 240 11.65 23.32 -13.39
C LYS A 240 11.01 24.30 -12.41
N ALA A 241 10.85 23.92 -11.15
CA ALA A 241 10.18 24.73 -10.13
C ALA A 241 8.74 25.13 -10.52
N MET A 242 8.05 24.26 -11.26
CA MET A 242 6.67 24.48 -11.68
C MET A 242 5.67 23.92 -10.66
N GLY A 243 6.19 23.28 -9.61
CA GLY A 243 5.47 22.48 -8.65
C GLY A 243 5.04 21.12 -9.20
N GLU A 244 5.21 20.84 -10.49
CA GLU A 244 4.77 19.59 -11.15
C GLU A 244 5.78 18.47 -10.90
N TYR A 245 5.39 17.52 -10.06
CA TYR A 245 6.22 16.39 -9.65
C TYR A 245 5.88 15.18 -10.51
N ARG A 246 6.90 14.58 -11.14
CA ARG A 246 6.77 13.33 -11.91
C ARG A 246 7.63 12.24 -11.27
N LEU A 247 7.15 11.01 -11.29
CA LEU A 247 7.92 9.86 -10.80
C LEU A 247 9.15 9.64 -11.68
N ILE A 248 10.28 9.23 -11.10
CA ILE A 248 11.38 8.67 -11.90
C ILE A 248 11.02 7.30 -12.47
N ALA A 249 11.77 6.82 -13.46
CA ALA A 249 11.45 5.56 -14.15
C ALA A 249 11.58 4.30 -13.28
N ARG A 250 12.50 4.31 -12.31
CA ARG A 250 12.76 3.17 -11.41
C ARG A 250 12.93 3.66 -9.99
N HIS A 251 12.28 3.00 -9.05
CA HIS A 251 12.32 3.35 -7.65
C HIS A 251 13.11 2.29 -6.86
N PRO A 252 14.01 2.69 -5.95
CA PRO A 252 14.67 1.74 -5.10
C PRO A 252 13.67 1.07 -4.16
N VAL A 253 13.93 -0.21 -3.90
CA VAL A 253 13.13 -1.04 -3.01
C VAL A 253 13.87 -1.17 -1.70
N LEU A 254 13.12 -1.04 -0.62
CA LEU A 254 13.57 -1.35 0.70
C LEU A 254 12.70 -2.48 1.27
N GLU A 255 13.35 -3.51 1.79
CA GLU A 255 12.68 -4.71 2.25
C GLU A 255 13.16 -5.10 3.65
N ALA A 256 12.22 -5.27 4.56
CA ALA A 256 12.45 -5.95 5.81
C ALA A 256 12.24 -7.44 5.54
N VAL A 257 13.21 -8.26 5.94
CA VAL A 257 13.25 -9.70 5.63
C VAL A 257 13.33 -10.52 6.92
N GLY A 258 12.95 -11.80 6.86
CA GLY A 258 13.01 -12.70 8.01
C GLY A 258 14.44 -12.94 8.52
N GLY A 259 14.54 -13.54 9.71
CA GLY A 259 15.81 -14.00 10.25
C GLY A 259 16.30 -15.31 9.64
N GLU A 260 17.39 -15.83 10.22
CA GLU A 260 17.91 -17.16 9.91
C GLU A 260 16.88 -18.24 10.26
N ALA A 261 16.77 -19.24 9.38
CA ALA A 261 15.85 -20.34 9.57
C ALA A 261 16.18 -21.17 10.81
N VAL A 262 15.16 -21.43 11.65
CA VAL A 262 15.26 -22.33 12.81
C VAL A 262 14.38 -23.58 12.63
N SER A 263 13.55 -23.60 11.59
CA SER A 263 12.73 -24.75 11.24
C SER A 263 12.41 -24.78 9.75
N LEU A 264 12.07 -25.97 9.25
CA LEU A 264 11.48 -26.12 7.94
C LEU A 264 9.97 -26.34 8.10
N GLN A 265 9.16 -25.72 7.24
CA GLN A 265 7.73 -25.97 7.17
C GLN A 265 7.39 -26.61 5.83
N ALA A 266 6.58 -27.65 5.88
CA ALA A 266 6.01 -28.31 4.71
C ALA A 266 4.50 -28.05 4.66
N VAL A 267 3.97 -27.74 3.49
CA VAL A 267 2.52 -27.67 3.23
C VAL A 267 2.20 -28.56 2.04
N LEU A 268 1.51 -29.66 2.30
CA LEU A 268 1.05 -30.59 1.28
C LEU A 268 -0.34 -30.17 0.82
N SER A 269 -0.52 -29.95 -0.48
CA SER A 269 -1.83 -29.61 -1.04
C SER A 269 -2.81 -30.76 -0.84
N SER A 270 -4.10 -30.45 -0.95
CA SER A 270 -5.10 -31.48 -1.13
C SER A 270 -4.81 -32.25 -2.43
N LEU A 271 -4.97 -33.57 -2.39
CA LEU A 271 -4.64 -34.47 -3.49
C LEU A 271 -5.91 -35.25 -3.91
N PRO A 272 -6.26 -35.29 -5.21
CA PRO A 272 -7.27 -36.22 -5.71
C PRO A 272 -6.76 -37.67 -5.64
N SER A 273 -7.66 -38.65 -5.69
CA SER A 273 -7.28 -40.07 -5.83
C SER A 273 -6.57 -40.28 -7.17
N GLY A 274 -5.33 -40.81 -7.16
CA GLY A 274 -4.49 -40.94 -8.35
C GLY A 274 -4.00 -39.61 -8.95
N GLY A 275 -4.24 -38.50 -8.24
CA GLY A 275 -4.02 -37.15 -8.74
C GLY A 275 -2.66 -36.55 -8.40
N GLU A 276 -2.27 -35.57 -9.19
CA GLU A 276 -1.13 -34.70 -8.93
C GLU A 276 -1.48 -33.63 -7.91
N GLY A 277 -0.46 -33.17 -7.18
CA GLY A 277 -0.54 -32.03 -6.29
C GLY A 277 0.85 -31.44 -6.06
N ARG A 278 0.97 -30.65 -4.99
CA ARG A 278 2.20 -29.93 -4.67
C ARG A 278 2.53 -30.03 -3.18
N LEU A 279 3.83 -30.14 -2.91
CA LEU A 279 4.43 -29.93 -1.61
C LEU A 279 5.17 -28.59 -1.64
N LEU A 280 4.79 -27.68 -0.75
CA LEU A 280 5.46 -26.41 -0.54
C LEU A 280 6.43 -26.54 0.65
N LEU A 281 7.70 -26.24 0.43
CA LEU A 281 8.74 -26.23 1.45
C LEU A 281 9.09 -24.78 1.75
N ARG A 282 9.23 -24.44 3.03
CA ARG A 282 9.57 -23.10 3.51
C ARG A 282 10.62 -23.17 4.60
N ALA A 283 11.69 -22.40 4.47
CA ALA A 283 12.64 -22.16 5.55
C ALA A 283 12.16 -20.94 6.35
N VAL A 284 11.92 -21.12 7.66
CA VAL A 284 11.33 -20.08 8.50
C VAL A 284 12.11 -19.86 9.78
N ASP A 285 12.17 -18.61 10.21
CA ASP A 285 12.77 -18.19 11.47
C ASP A 285 11.85 -18.48 12.68
N SER A 286 12.28 -18.05 13.87
CA SER A 286 11.54 -18.28 15.13
C SER A 286 10.16 -17.60 15.19
N LYS A 287 9.87 -16.66 14.29
CA LYS A 287 8.57 -15.97 14.18
C LYS A 287 7.69 -16.57 13.09
N GLY A 288 8.21 -17.52 12.31
CA GLY A 288 7.54 -18.07 11.14
C GLY A 288 7.74 -17.22 9.88
N ASP A 289 8.63 -16.22 9.92
CA ASP A 289 8.95 -15.40 8.76
C ASP A 289 9.99 -16.12 7.88
N LEU A 290 9.94 -15.92 6.56
CA LEU A 290 10.83 -16.61 5.62
C LEU A 290 12.29 -16.17 5.76
N ASP A 291 13.19 -17.14 5.84
CA ASP A 291 14.60 -16.92 5.60
C ASP A 291 14.86 -16.88 4.08
N ILE A 292 14.91 -15.68 3.52
CA ILE A 292 15.08 -15.48 2.08
C ILE A 292 16.47 -15.90 1.58
N ASN A 293 17.43 -16.12 2.46
CA ASN A 293 18.80 -16.48 2.10
C ASN A 293 19.10 -17.96 2.38
N PHE A 294 18.11 -18.73 2.85
CA PHE A 294 18.28 -20.16 3.07
C PHE A 294 18.62 -20.87 1.75
N ALA A 295 19.73 -21.61 1.77
CA ALA A 295 20.14 -22.48 0.68
C ALA A 295 20.70 -23.77 1.26
N GLY A 296 20.24 -24.91 0.73
CA GLY A 296 20.56 -26.22 1.28
C GLY A 296 19.84 -27.34 0.55
N GLU A 297 20.33 -28.56 0.74
CA GLU A 297 19.64 -29.76 0.26
C GLU A 297 18.66 -30.24 1.33
N VAL A 298 17.40 -30.44 0.93
CA VAL A 298 16.33 -30.93 1.80
C VAL A 298 15.96 -32.34 1.40
N GLU A 299 16.02 -33.24 2.38
CA GLU A 299 15.59 -34.63 2.26
C GLU A 299 14.09 -34.74 2.59
N LEU A 300 13.36 -35.51 1.78
CA LEU A 300 11.92 -35.70 1.91
C LEU A 300 11.62 -37.16 2.27
N TYR A 301 10.71 -37.33 3.23
CA TYR A 301 10.31 -38.63 3.76
C TYR A 301 8.78 -38.74 3.73
N PRO A 302 8.20 -39.21 2.62
CA PRO A 302 6.76 -39.35 2.49
C PRO A 302 6.24 -40.56 3.28
N THR A 303 4.98 -40.50 3.68
CA THR A 303 4.20 -41.69 4.06
C THR A 303 4.04 -42.64 2.85
N PRO A 304 3.91 -43.97 3.05
CA PRO A 304 3.66 -44.93 1.98
C PRO A 304 2.48 -44.51 1.07
N GLY A 305 2.62 -44.70 -0.24
CA GLY A 305 1.60 -44.34 -1.23
C GLY A 305 1.60 -42.87 -1.67
N LEU A 306 2.56 -42.05 -1.21
CA LEU A 306 2.80 -40.70 -1.73
C LEU A 306 4.17 -40.65 -2.42
N VAL A 307 4.18 -40.21 -3.68
CA VAL A 307 5.40 -40.04 -4.48
C VAL A 307 5.83 -38.58 -4.42
N VAL A 308 7.08 -38.37 -3.97
CA VAL A 308 7.82 -37.11 -3.99
C VAL A 308 9.30 -37.44 -4.32
N PRO A 309 10.11 -36.49 -4.80
CA PRO A 309 11.55 -36.67 -4.90
C PRO A 309 12.17 -36.95 -3.53
N ASP A 310 13.22 -37.78 -3.47
CA ASP A 310 13.92 -38.08 -2.21
C ASP A 310 14.67 -36.87 -1.65
N ARG A 311 15.16 -36.00 -2.56
CA ARG A 311 15.93 -34.79 -2.24
C ARG A 311 15.55 -33.66 -3.18
N VAL A 312 15.55 -32.44 -2.66
CA VAL A 312 15.40 -31.20 -3.42
C VAL A 312 16.39 -30.16 -2.91
N ARG A 313 16.77 -29.20 -3.75
CA ARG A 313 17.70 -28.14 -3.35
C ARG A 313 16.97 -26.79 -3.30
N LEU A 314 17.04 -26.12 -2.15
CA LEU A 314 16.72 -24.70 -2.04
C LEU A 314 17.98 -23.89 -2.36
N GLU A 315 17.82 -22.90 -3.22
CA GLU A 315 18.81 -21.90 -3.58
C GLU A 315 18.38 -20.53 -3.03
N THR A 316 19.33 -19.61 -2.85
CA THR A 316 19.01 -18.24 -2.41
C THR A 316 18.04 -17.53 -3.35
N GLY A 317 18.08 -17.86 -4.65
CA GLY A 317 17.11 -17.38 -5.65
C GLY A 317 15.67 -17.81 -5.40
N ASN A 318 15.45 -18.88 -4.62
CA ASN A 318 14.12 -19.34 -4.21
C ASN A 318 13.52 -18.51 -3.05
N ARG A 319 14.30 -17.60 -2.45
CA ARG A 319 13.88 -16.76 -1.32
C ARG A 319 13.22 -17.56 -0.18
N GLY A 320 13.81 -18.71 0.16
CA GLY A 320 13.36 -19.57 1.26
C GLY A 320 12.12 -20.41 0.98
N VAL A 321 11.61 -20.45 -0.26
CA VAL A 321 10.39 -21.18 -0.63
C VAL A 321 10.58 -22.02 -1.89
N LEU A 322 10.20 -23.30 -1.85
CA LEU A 322 10.24 -24.18 -3.02
C LEU A 322 8.93 -24.99 -3.15
N GLN A 323 8.40 -25.07 -4.37
CA GLN A 323 7.29 -25.97 -4.69
C GLN A 323 7.79 -27.20 -5.43
N VAL A 324 7.32 -28.36 -4.99
CA VAL A 324 7.69 -29.68 -5.51
C VAL A 324 6.42 -30.42 -5.90
N ALA A 325 6.40 -31.02 -7.08
CA ALA A 325 5.28 -31.85 -7.50
C ALA A 325 5.19 -33.12 -6.63
N CYS A 326 3.98 -33.57 -6.33
CA CYS A 326 3.74 -34.83 -5.63
C CYS A 326 2.55 -35.57 -6.25
N ARG A 327 2.50 -36.90 -6.10
CA ARG A 327 1.40 -37.73 -6.59
C ARG A 327 0.97 -38.73 -5.54
N ALA A 328 -0.34 -38.81 -5.29
CA ALA A 328 -0.91 -39.85 -4.44
C ALA A 328 -1.21 -41.11 -5.26
N GLU A 329 -0.68 -42.25 -4.84
CA GLU A 329 -0.91 -43.56 -5.45
C GLU A 329 -1.87 -44.44 -4.64
N ALA A 330 -2.14 -44.07 -3.39
CA ALA A 330 -3.10 -44.74 -2.53
C ALA A 330 -4.07 -43.74 -1.88
N PRO A 331 -5.31 -44.15 -1.56
CA PRO A 331 -6.19 -43.37 -0.69
C PRO A 331 -5.67 -43.40 0.74
N GLY A 332 -5.98 -42.35 1.52
CA GLY A 332 -5.60 -42.27 2.93
C GLY A 332 -5.10 -40.90 3.34
N ILE A 333 -4.51 -40.83 4.53
CA ILE A 333 -3.89 -39.62 5.06
C ILE A 333 -2.40 -39.68 4.77
N HIS A 334 -1.91 -38.73 3.98
CA HIS A 334 -0.49 -38.61 3.68
C HIS A 334 0.16 -37.42 4.39
N ARG A 335 1.45 -37.58 4.67
CA ARG A 335 2.33 -36.54 5.21
C ARG A 335 3.72 -36.67 4.60
N VAL A 336 4.47 -35.58 4.61
CA VAL A 336 5.90 -35.58 4.26
C VAL A 336 6.66 -34.97 5.43
N ARG A 337 7.63 -35.72 5.97
CA ARG A 337 8.65 -35.16 6.86
C ARG A 337 9.79 -34.63 5.99
N ILE A 338 10.31 -33.45 6.32
CA ILE A 338 11.43 -32.82 5.62
C ILE A 338 12.58 -32.53 6.60
N ALA A 339 13.83 -32.59 6.13
CA ALA A 339 15.01 -32.30 6.94
C ALA A 339 16.17 -31.73 6.12
N ALA A 340 16.92 -30.78 6.67
CA ALA A 340 18.15 -30.23 6.12
C ALA A 340 18.99 -29.59 7.24
N ASP A 341 20.30 -29.83 7.27
CA ASP A 341 21.25 -29.13 8.15
C ASP A 341 20.81 -29.00 9.63
N GLY A 342 20.23 -30.08 10.19
CA GLY A 342 19.72 -30.11 11.57
C GLY A 342 18.33 -29.46 11.76
N LEU A 343 17.79 -28.79 10.75
CA LEU A 343 16.41 -28.32 10.68
C LEU A 343 15.49 -29.44 10.21
N SER A 344 14.24 -29.42 10.68
CA SER A 344 13.23 -30.38 10.23
C SER A 344 11.81 -29.83 10.34
N GLY A 345 10.88 -30.51 9.68
CA GLY A 345 9.45 -30.21 9.70
C GLY A 345 8.60 -31.40 9.26
N ILE A 346 7.30 -31.32 9.52
CA ILE A 346 6.30 -32.27 9.01
C ILE A 346 5.15 -31.51 8.37
N SER A 347 4.65 -32.01 7.24
CA SER A 347 3.53 -31.39 6.55
C SER A 347 2.22 -31.49 7.34
N ASN A 348 1.26 -30.63 6.99
CA ASN A 348 -0.15 -30.88 7.30
C ASN A 348 -0.59 -32.26 6.77
N PRO A 349 -1.61 -32.89 7.39
CA PRO A 349 -2.20 -34.09 6.82
C PRO A 349 -2.96 -33.73 5.54
N ALA A 350 -2.76 -34.50 4.47
CA ALA A 350 -3.59 -34.43 3.27
C ALA A 350 -4.42 -35.71 3.13
N LEU A 351 -5.74 -35.56 3.09
CA LEU A 351 -6.66 -36.69 2.89
C LEU A 351 -6.93 -36.89 1.40
N VAL A 352 -6.56 -38.06 0.89
CA VAL A 352 -6.86 -38.52 -0.46
C VAL A 352 -8.12 -39.39 -0.42
N ARG A 353 -9.17 -38.96 -1.10
CA ARG A 353 -10.45 -39.69 -1.23
C ARG A 353 -11.12 -39.38 -2.57
N GLU A 354 -12.00 -40.27 -3.02
CA GLU A 354 -12.53 -40.24 -4.40
C GLU A 354 -13.64 -39.20 -4.66
N ARG A 355 -14.39 -38.77 -3.64
CA ARG A 355 -15.64 -38.02 -3.87
C ARG A 355 -15.49 -36.50 -3.97
N PHE A 356 -14.67 -35.89 -3.11
CA PHE A 356 -14.55 -34.43 -3.02
C PHE A 356 -13.11 -34.06 -2.69
N GLN A 357 -12.58 -33.10 -3.46
CA GLN A 357 -11.30 -32.46 -3.21
C GLN A 357 -11.48 -31.22 -2.36
N LEU A 358 -10.58 -31.01 -1.40
CA LEU A 358 -10.52 -29.79 -0.60
C LEU A 358 -9.70 -28.74 -1.34
N PHE A 359 -10.16 -27.49 -1.33
CA PHE A 359 -9.41 -26.36 -1.86
C PHE A 359 -9.28 -25.28 -0.77
N TRP A 360 -8.12 -24.64 -0.72
CA TRP A 360 -7.78 -23.65 0.29
C TRP A 360 -7.64 -22.28 -0.35
N GLY A 361 -8.30 -21.27 0.21
CA GLY A 361 -8.23 -19.93 -0.37
C GLY A 361 -8.66 -18.85 0.59
N ASP A 362 -8.31 -17.61 0.22
CA ASP A 362 -8.72 -16.40 0.90
C ASP A 362 -9.42 -15.49 -0.11
N ILE A 363 -10.71 -15.27 0.12
CA ILE A 363 -11.56 -14.50 -0.79
C ILE A 363 -11.81 -13.09 -0.27
N HIS A 364 -11.25 -12.69 0.87
CA HIS A 364 -11.46 -11.36 1.40
C HIS A 364 -10.13 -10.71 1.75
N THR A 365 -9.48 -10.12 0.74
CA THR A 365 -8.21 -9.44 0.93
C THR A 365 -8.20 -8.07 0.29
N HIS A 366 -7.61 -7.11 0.98
CA HIS A 366 -7.36 -5.77 0.47
C HIS A 366 -5.91 -5.60 0.01
N SER A 367 -5.72 -4.74 -0.98
CA SER A 367 -4.41 -4.34 -1.50
C SER A 367 -4.20 -2.83 -1.27
N VAL A 368 -3.05 -2.31 -1.66
CA VAL A 368 -2.78 -0.86 -1.65
C VAL A 368 -3.75 -0.03 -2.49
N LEU A 369 -4.61 -0.65 -3.31
CA LEU A 369 -5.64 0.09 -4.03
C LEU A 369 -6.67 0.73 -3.06
N CYS A 370 -6.85 0.15 -1.88
CA CYS A 370 -7.66 0.66 -0.78
C CYS A 370 -6.84 0.73 0.54
N ASP A 371 -7.23 -0.03 1.55
CA ASP A 371 -6.70 -0.01 2.92
C ASP A 371 -5.70 -1.15 3.22
N GLY A 372 -5.35 -1.94 2.20
CA GLY A 372 -4.30 -2.96 2.26
C GLY A 372 -2.88 -2.40 2.07
N CYS A 373 -1.87 -3.26 2.21
CA CYS A 373 -0.45 -2.85 2.17
C CYS A 373 0.36 -3.49 1.03
N LEU A 374 -0.15 -4.54 0.39
CA LEU A 374 0.53 -5.23 -0.71
C LEU A 374 0.10 -4.68 -2.07
N GLU A 375 1.04 -4.62 -3.02
CA GLU A 375 0.72 -4.42 -4.43
C GLU A 375 -0.14 -5.60 -4.92
N PRO A 376 -1.23 -5.36 -5.66
CA PRO A 376 -2.16 -6.39 -6.12
C PRO A 376 -1.54 -7.60 -6.81
N GLY A 377 -0.60 -7.41 -7.74
CA GLY A 377 0.08 -8.50 -8.43
C GLY A 377 0.99 -9.31 -7.49
N GLU A 378 1.72 -8.64 -6.61
CA GLU A 378 2.51 -9.30 -5.57
C GLU A 378 1.64 -10.12 -4.60
N PHE A 379 0.44 -9.65 -4.25
CA PHE A 379 -0.48 -10.43 -3.43
C PHE A 379 -0.83 -11.76 -4.12
N TYR A 380 -1.23 -11.75 -5.39
CA TYR A 380 -1.57 -12.99 -6.10
C TYR A 380 -0.36 -13.92 -6.26
N ALA A 381 0.83 -13.36 -6.51
CA ALA A 381 2.07 -14.14 -6.52
C ALA A 381 2.32 -14.80 -5.16
N LEU A 382 2.20 -14.05 -4.07
CA LEU A 382 2.38 -14.55 -2.70
C LEU A 382 1.33 -15.61 -2.34
N ALA A 383 0.06 -15.39 -2.66
CA ALA A 383 -1.02 -16.36 -2.42
C ALA A 383 -0.73 -17.71 -3.10
N ARG A 384 -0.34 -17.68 -4.38
CA ARG A 384 -0.06 -18.88 -5.18
C ARG A 384 1.27 -19.54 -4.81
N GLU A 385 2.33 -18.74 -4.66
CA GLU A 385 3.71 -19.23 -4.64
C GLU A 385 4.24 -19.48 -3.24
N VAL A 386 3.82 -18.67 -2.26
CA VAL A 386 4.38 -18.64 -0.91
C VAL A 386 3.40 -19.15 0.15
N LEU A 387 2.11 -18.86 0.01
CA LEU A 387 1.07 -19.37 0.91
C LEU A 387 0.53 -20.73 0.45
N GLY A 388 0.70 -21.04 -0.84
CA GLY A 388 0.20 -22.29 -1.42
C GLY A 388 -1.33 -22.37 -1.44
N LEU A 389 -2.03 -21.25 -1.61
CA LEU A 389 -3.48 -21.22 -1.79
C LEU A 389 -3.84 -21.75 -3.18
N ASP A 390 -5.01 -22.39 -3.27
CA ASP A 390 -5.61 -22.85 -4.53
C ASP A 390 -6.46 -21.76 -5.20
N PHE A 391 -6.98 -20.82 -4.42
CA PHE A 391 -7.71 -19.67 -4.94
C PHE A 391 -7.57 -18.44 -4.04
N ALA A 392 -7.67 -17.26 -4.60
CA ALA A 392 -7.74 -16.02 -3.82
C ALA A 392 -8.52 -14.93 -4.53
N ALA A 393 -8.98 -13.92 -3.79
CA ALA A 393 -9.62 -12.73 -4.34
C ALA A 393 -9.08 -11.45 -3.69
N ILE A 394 -8.81 -10.44 -4.51
CA ILE A 394 -8.67 -9.07 -4.02
C ILE A 394 -10.06 -8.42 -4.05
N THR A 395 -10.59 -8.08 -2.88
CA THR A 395 -11.88 -7.41 -2.71
C THR A 395 -11.66 -5.94 -2.37
N THR A 396 -11.26 -5.13 -3.35
CA THR A 396 -11.15 -3.68 -3.15
C THR A 396 -12.50 -3.09 -2.73
N HIS A 397 -12.50 -2.05 -1.89
CA HIS A 397 -13.73 -1.32 -1.59
C HIS A 397 -14.32 -0.70 -2.88
N ASP A 398 -15.64 -0.80 -3.02
CA ASP A 398 -16.43 -0.13 -4.05
C ASP A 398 -16.33 1.39 -3.96
N THR A 399 -16.29 1.94 -2.74
CA THR A 399 -15.95 3.33 -2.46
C THR A 399 -15.78 3.60 -0.96
N MET A 400 -14.70 4.31 -0.60
CA MET A 400 -14.48 4.86 0.75
C MET A 400 -14.22 6.38 0.73
N GLN A 401 -15.18 7.15 0.22
CA GLN A 401 -15.04 8.58 -0.11
C GLN A 401 -14.50 9.50 1.00
N LEU A 402 -14.72 9.21 2.28
CA LEU A 402 -14.38 10.11 3.39
C LEU A 402 -12.97 9.91 3.95
N PHE A 403 -12.43 8.72 3.83
CA PHE A 403 -11.17 8.37 4.49
C PHE A 403 -10.16 7.81 3.49
N GLU A 404 -10.56 6.92 2.59
CA GLU A 404 -9.64 6.23 1.68
C GLU A 404 -10.28 6.08 0.29
N PRO A 405 -10.28 7.14 -0.56
CA PRO A 405 -10.92 7.08 -1.87
C PRO A 405 -10.37 5.94 -2.73
N SER A 406 -11.27 5.01 -3.04
CA SER A 406 -11.05 3.70 -3.66
C SER A 406 -12.20 3.41 -4.62
N GLY A 407 -12.09 2.32 -5.38
CA GLY A 407 -13.13 1.85 -6.29
C GLY A 407 -13.14 2.62 -7.62
N ARG A 408 -11.97 3.10 -8.06
CA ARG A 408 -11.87 3.81 -9.33
C ARG A 408 -11.91 2.84 -10.51
N GLU A 409 -12.39 3.32 -11.65
CA GLU A 409 -12.47 2.52 -12.87
C GLU A 409 -11.10 1.94 -13.26
N GLU A 410 -10.02 2.72 -13.17
CA GLU A 410 -8.70 2.20 -13.52
C GLU A 410 -8.21 1.09 -12.56
N GLU A 411 -8.65 1.12 -11.31
CA GLU A 411 -8.33 0.11 -10.29
C GLU A 411 -9.10 -1.18 -10.55
N TRP A 412 -10.38 -1.08 -10.90
CA TRP A 412 -11.20 -2.22 -11.31
C TRP A 412 -10.64 -2.93 -12.54
N GLU A 413 -10.30 -2.17 -13.58
CA GLU A 413 -9.73 -2.74 -14.79
C GLU A 413 -8.37 -3.40 -14.53
N LEU A 414 -7.54 -2.84 -13.63
CA LEU A 414 -6.32 -3.52 -13.18
C LEU A 414 -6.63 -4.86 -12.49
N LEU A 415 -7.64 -4.93 -11.62
CA LEU A 415 -8.01 -6.20 -10.98
C LEU A 415 -8.51 -7.24 -11.99
N ARG A 416 -9.21 -6.83 -13.05
CA ARG A 416 -9.60 -7.71 -14.17
C ARG A 416 -8.38 -8.25 -14.91
N GLU A 417 -7.44 -7.38 -15.28
CA GLU A 417 -6.18 -7.76 -15.93
C GLU A 417 -5.36 -8.73 -15.05
N LEU A 418 -5.28 -8.47 -13.75
CA LEU A 418 -4.57 -9.33 -12.81
C LEU A 418 -5.26 -10.68 -12.61
N ARG A 419 -6.60 -10.69 -12.56
CA ARG A 419 -7.36 -11.94 -12.55
C ARG A 419 -6.99 -12.80 -13.74
N ASP A 420 -7.02 -12.23 -14.95
CA ASP A 420 -6.70 -12.97 -16.18
C ASP A 420 -5.23 -13.43 -16.21
N ARG A 421 -4.31 -12.59 -15.71
CA ARG A 421 -2.87 -12.89 -15.66
C ARG A 421 -2.51 -14.00 -14.66
N PHE A 422 -3.13 -14.01 -13.49
CA PHE A 422 -2.77 -14.93 -12.41
C PHE A 422 -3.61 -16.19 -12.36
N ASN A 423 -4.83 -16.16 -12.91
CA ASN A 423 -5.66 -17.35 -13.05
C ASN A 423 -4.95 -18.38 -13.93
N GLN A 424 -4.71 -19.55 -13.36
CA GLN A 424 -4.02 -20.66 -14.00
C GLN A 424 -4.85 -21.93 -13.77
N PRO A 425 -5.70 -22.34 -14.75
CA PRO A 425 -6.53 -23.53 -14.63
C PRO A 425 -5.73 -24.75 -14.18
N GLY A 426 -6.30 -25.53 -13.24
CA GLY A 426 -5.64 -26.68 -12.64
C GLY A 426 -4.60 -26.37 -11.56
N ARG A 427 -4.24 -25.09 -11.34
CA ARG A 427 -3.23 -24.71 -10.34
C ARG A 427 -3.69 -23.62 -9.37
N PHE A 428 -4.27 -22.53 -9.87
CA PHE A 428 -4.65 -21.37 -9.05
C PHE A 428 -5.81 -20.59 -9.67
N VAL A 429 -6.84 -20.30 -8.87
CA VAL A 429 -7.97 -19.47 -9.31
C VAL A 429 -7.88 -18.07 -8.70
N ALA A 430 -7.65 -17.07 -9.53
CA ALA A 430 -7.84 -15.68 -9.14
C ALA A 430 -9.32 -15.34 -9.34
N LEU A 431 -10.02 -14.96 -8.27
CA LEU A 431 -11.42 -14.56 -8.33
C LEU A 431 -11.51 -13.04 -8.50
N LEU A 432 -12.39 -12.60 -9.40
CA LEU A 432 -12.71 -11.18 -9.54
C LEU A 432 -13.83 -10.83 -8.56
N GLY A 433 -13.55 -9.92 -7.63
CA GLY A 433 -14.55 -9.45 -6.69
C GLY A 433 -14.25 -8.06 -6.14
N TYR A 434 -15.20 -7.54 -5.38
CA TYR A 434 -15.07 -6.27 -4.68
C TYR A 434 -15.86 -6.33 -3.37
N GLU A 435 -15.56 -5.43 -2.45
CA GLU A 435 -16.35 -5.25 -1.24
C GLU A 435 -17.32 -4.08 -1.38
N TRP A 436 -18.62 -4.39 -1.34
CA TRP A 436 -19.66 -3.38 -1.17
C TRP A 436 -19.67 -2.87 0.27
N SER A 437 -19.20 -1.63 0.47
CA SER A 437 -18.68 -1.17 1.75
C SER A 437 -19.66 -0.32 2.57
N SER A 438 -20.94 -0.73 2.62
CA SER A 438 -21.95 0.01 3.38
C SER A 438 -21.80 -0.14 4.90
N HIS A 439 -21.21 0.86 5.55
CA HIS A 439 -21.13 0.89 7.02
C HIS A 439 -22.50 0.93 7.72
N LYS A 440 -23.59 1.23 6.99
CA LYS A 440 -24.96 1.23 7.53
C LYS A 440 -25.59 -0.16 7.47
N HIS A 441 -25.43 -0.86 6.35
CA HIS A 441 -26.12 -2.12 6.07
C HIS A 441 -25.22 -3.36 6.19
N GLY A 442 -24.00 -3.19 6.69
CA GLY A 442 -22.95 -4.21 6.71
C GLY A 442 -22.28 -4.35 5.34
N HIS A 443 -21.02 -4.78 5.31
CA HIS A 443 -20.33 -4.97 4.04
C HIS A 443 -20.64 -6.34 3.44
N ARG A 444 -20.40 -6.47 2.14
CA ARG A 444 -20.63 -7.69 1.38
C ARG A 444 -19.51 -7.86 0.37
N GLY A 445 -18.90 -9.04 0.32
CA GLY A 445 -18.08 -9.45 -0.81
C GLY A 445 -18.99 -9.81 -1.98
N VAL A 446 -18.71 -9.26 -3.15
CA VAL A 446 -19.36 -9.61 -4.42
C VAL A 446 -18.29 -10.22 -5.32
N TYR A 447 -18.52 -11.44 -5.78
CA TYR A 447 -17.58 -12.20 -6.61
C TYR A 447 -18.26 -12.60 -7.91
N PHE A 448 -17.64 -12.33 -9.04
CA PHE A 448 -18.18 -12.68 -10.34
C PHE A 448 -17.63 -14.03 -10.81
N ALA A 449 -18.50 -14.81 -11.45
CA ALA A 449 -18.09 -16.02 -12.14
C ALA A 449 -17.11 -15.68 -13.27
N PRO A 450 -16.17 -16.58 -13.60
CA PRO A 450 -15.18 -16.33 -14.66
C PRO A 450 -15.78 -15.94 -16.01
N GLU A 451 -16.96 -16.49 -16.33
CA GLU A 451 -17.72 -16.32 -17.56
C GLU A 451 -18.67 -15.11 -17.58
N GLU A 452 -18.78 -14.35 -16.48
CA GLU A 452 -19.61 -13.14 -16.43
C GLU A 452 -19.13 -12.13 -17.50
N PRO A 453 -19.97 -11.75 -18.49
CA PRO A 453 -19.52 -10.93 -19.62
C PRO A 453 -19.18 -9.50 -19.23
N HIS A 454 -19.89 -8.92 -18.25
CA HIS A 454 -19.77 -7.50 -17.91
C HIS A 454 -19.70 -7.26 -16.39
N PRO A 455 -18.67 -7.79 -15.70
CA PRO A 455 -18.53 -7.63 -14.27
C PRO A 455 -18.20 -6.17 -13.96
N ARG A 456 -19.00 -5.54 -13.10
CA ARG A 456 -18.82 -4.14 -12.69
C ARG A 456 -19.08 -3.95 -11.21
N MET A 457 -18.41 -2.96 -10.62
CA MET A 457 -18.69 -2.55 -9.25
C MET A 457 -19.96 -1.71 -9.18
N TYR A 458 -20.82 -2.04 -8.23
CA TYR A 458 -21.94 -1.20 -7.81
C TYR A 458 -21.61 -0.58 -6.47
N ALA A 459 -21.59 0.76 -6.39
CA ALA A 459 -21.15 1.47 -5.19
C ALA A 459 -22.29 1.68 -4.19
N TRP A 460 -22.02 1.56 -2.90
CA TRP A 460 -23.02 1.77 -1.84
C TRP A 460 -23.49 3.22 -1.73
N VAL A 461 -22.72 4.18 -2.24
CA VAL A 461 -23.10 5.60 -2.30
C VAL A 461 -24.06 5.91 -3.44
N ASP A 462 -24.20 5.00 -4.41
CA ASP A 462 -25.13 5.14 -5.52
C ASP A 462 -26.55 4.82 -5.04
N PRO A 463 -27.53 5.74 -5.18
CA PRO A 463 -28.92 5.48 -4.81
C PRO A 463 -29.54 4.23 -5.44
N GLU A 464 -29.01 3.73 -6.56
CA GLU A 464 -29.47 2.51 -7.22
C GLU A 464 -28.88 1.22 -6.62
N SER A 465 -27.91 1.32 -5.71
CA SER A 465 -27.27 0.18 -5.03
C SER A 465 -26.93 0.45 -3.55
N ASP A 466 -27.57 1.44 -2.92
CA ASP A 466 -27.29 1.89 -1.54
C ASP A 466 -27.90 1.02 -0.43
N THR A 467 -28.67 -0.01 -0.81
CA THR A 467 -29.25 -0.99 0.12
C THR A 467 -29.02 -2.42 -0.39
N PRO A 468 -29.03 -3.42 0.50
CA PRO A 468 -28.84 -4.82 0.11
C PRO A 468 -29.82 -5.29 -0.97
N ALA A 469 -31.11 -4.96 -0.83
CA ALA A 469 -32.15 -5.35 -1.80
C ALA A 469 -31.94 -4.73 -3.19
N LYS A 470 -31.49 -3.46 -3.24
CA LYS A 470 -31.17 -2.79 -4.51
C LYS A 470 -29.90 -3.36 -5.15
N LEU A 471 -28.86 -3.62 -4.34
CA LEU A 471 -27.65 -4.29 -4.81
C LEU A 471 -27.98 -5.68 -5.38
N GLU A 472 -28.77 -6.48 -4.66
CA GLU A 472 -29.23 -7.79 -5.12
C GLU A 472 -30.02 -7.68 -6.42
N ALA A 473 -30.93 -6.71 -6.54
CA ALA A 473 -31.67 -6.47 -7.77
C ALA A 473 -30.75 -6.16 -8.97
N LYS A 474 -29.66 -5.40 -8.75
CA LYS A 474 -28.64 -5.14 -9.78
C LYS A 474 -27.82 -6.38 -10.11
N LEU A 475 -27.53 -7.23 -9.14
CA LEU A 475 -26.72 -8.44 -9.31
C LEU A 475 -27.52 -9.63 -9.84
N LYS A 476 -28.85 -9.58 -9.82
CA LYS A 476 -29.73 -10.68 -10.27
C LYS A 476 -29.51 -11.09 -11.72
N SER A 477 -29.07 -10.17 -12.59
CA SER A 477 -28.74 -10.46 -14.00
C SER A 477 -27.30 -10.90 -14.21
N HIS A 478 -26.50 -10.97 -13.14
CA HIS A 478 -25.09 -11.37 -13.19
C HIS A 478 -24.90 -12.75 -12.58
N HIS A 479 -23.91 -13.48 -13.08
CA HIS A 479 -23.40 -14.69 -12.45
C HIS A 479 -22.47 -14.27 -11.31
N ALA A 480 -23.06 -13.96 -10.14
CA ALA A 480 -22.32 -13.45 -8.99
C ALA A 480 -22.69 -14.18 -7.70
N LEU A 481 -21.68 -14.39 -6.86
CA LEU A 481 -21.83 -14.81 -5.47
C LEU A 481 -21.75 -13.57 -4.58
N VAL A 482 -22.71 -13.43 -3.66
CA VAL A 482 -22.71 -12.37 -2.64
C VAL A 482 -22.55 -12.99 -1.27
N VAL A 483 -21.48 -12.60 -0.56
CA VAL A 483 -21.17 -13.10 0.79
C VAL A 483 -21.25 -11.95 1.78
N PRO A 484 -22.17 -11.98 2.75
CA PRO A 484 -22.15 -11.10 3.91
C PRO A 484 -20.76 -11.06 4.57
N HIS A 485 -20.18 -9.88 4.71
CA HIS A 485 -18.87 -9.70 5.33
C HIS A 485 -18.97 -8.91 6.64
N HIS A 486 -18.06 -9.24 7.57
CA HIS A 486 -17.94 -8.77 8.95
C HIS A 486 -19.30 -8.41 9.60
N THR A 487 -20.25 -9.35 9.57
CA THR A 487 -21.64 -9.16 10.04
C THR A 487 -21.77 -8.73 11.51
N ALA A 488 -20.71 -8.90 12.30
CA ALA A 488 -20.59 -8.44 13.68
C ALA A 488 -20.00 -7.01 13.83
N TRP A 489 -19.56 -6.38 12.75
CA TRP A 489 -18.91 -5.07 12.72
C TRP A 489 -19.94 -3.93 12.79
N ARG A 490 -19.69 -2.92 13.62
CA ARG A 490 -20.59 -1.77 13.85
C ARG A 490 -19.90 -0.45 13.51
N ARG A 491 -20.70 0.57 13.17
CA ARG A 491 -20.33 1.99 12.97
C ARG A 491 -19.58 2.59 14.18
N VAL A 492 -18.34 2.21 14.48
CA VAL A 492 -17.61 2.78 15.63
C VAL A 492 -16.10 2.86 15.37
N PHE A 493 -15.71 3.40 14.22
CA PHE A 493 -14.32 3.81 13.98
C PHE A 493 -14.04 5.25 14.42
N MET A 494 -15.05 6.02 14.83
CA MET A 494 -14.90 7.47 14.95
C MET A 494 -14.59 7.99 16.36
N THR A 495 -14.50 7.12 17.38
CA THR A 495 -14.07 7.54 18.73
C THR A 495 -13.05 6.58 19.32
N PRO A 496 -11.83 7.05 19.67
CA PRO A 496 -10.87 6.22 20.40
C PRO A 496 -11.43 5.87 21.80
N PHE A 497 -11.14 4.66 22.28
CA PHE A 497 -11.49 4.14 23.63
C PHE A 497 -12.98 3.95 23.96
N ASN A 498 -13.84 3.69 22.98
CA ASN A 498 -15.25 3.39 23.25
C ASN A 498 -15.47 1.91 23.67
N TRP A 499 -15.20 1.57 24.94
CA TRP A 499 -15.45 0.24 25.52
C TRP A 499 -16.95 -0.15 25.57
N LEU A 500 -17.86 0.84 25.56
CA LEU A 500 -19.31 0.61 25.51
C LEU A 500 -19.77 -0.06 24.21
N LYS A 501 -18.93 -0.10 23.16
CA LYS A 501 -19.22 -0.80 21.91
C LYS A 501 -19.49 -2.31 22.10
N PHE A 502 -18.97 -2.91 23.16
CA PHE A 502 -19.14 -4.33 23.49
C PHE A 502 -20.42 -4.63 24.30
N LEU A 503 -21.08 -3.62 24.89
CA LEU A 503 -22.23 -3.81 25.78
C LEU A 503 -23.59 -3.87 25.07
N ARG A 504 -23.67 -3.52 23.78
CA ARG A 504 -24.91 -3.57 22.97
C ARG A 504 -24.63 -4.03 21.55
N MET A 505 -24.23 -5.29 21.39
CA MET A 505 -24.22 -5.95 20.08
C MET A 505 -25.66 -6.16 19.60
N ARG A 506 -26.01 -5.63 18.42
CA ARG A 506 -27.15 -6.10 17.62
C ARG A 506 -26.65 -6.34 16.19
N LEU A 507 -27.06 -7.45 15.60
CA LEU A 507 -26.84 -7.69 14.17
C LEU A 507 -27.54 -6.59 13.36
N PRO A 508 -26.95 -6.11 12.25
CA PRO A 508 -27.70 -5.34 11.26
C PRO A 508 -28.99 -6.08 10.89
N GLU A 509 -30.09 -5.36 10.68
CA GLU A 509 -31.40 -5.94 10.35
C GLU A 509 -31.37 -6.93 9.17
N PRO A 510 -30.57 -6.73 8.10
CA PRO A 510 -30.42 -7.75 7.04
C PRO A 510 -29.77 -9.06 7.49
N TYR A 511 -29.23 -9.14 8.71
CA TYR A 511 -28.56 -10.30 9.30
C TYR A 511 -29.27 -10.81 10.55
N THR A 512 -30.46 -10.27 10.89
CA THR A 512 -31.29 -10.83 11.96
C THR A 512 -32.12 -11.97 11.37
N TRP A 513 -31.92 -13.17 11.90
CA TRP A 513 -32.66 -14.38 11.57
C TRP A 513 -33.80 -14.60 12.56
#